data_AF-A0A3B1BR38-F1
#
_entry.id   AF-A0A3B1BR38-F1
#
_cell.length_a   1.000
_cell.length_b   1.000
_cell.length_c   1.000
_cell.angle_alpha   90.00
_cell.angle_beta   90.00
_cell.angle_gamma   90.00
#
_symmetry.space_group_name_H-M   'P 1'
#
loop_
_entity.id
_entity.type
_entity.pdbx_description
1 polymer ?
#
loop_
_entity_poly.entity_id
_entity_poly.type
_entity_poly.pdbx_seq_one_letter_code
_entity_poly.pdbx_strand_id
1 'polypeptide(L)'
;MKTAIKILSAAVSEDSRGKRLSRLAGYGAVALALVASQAVASDREHHEHHKFKVHSQILVRPLDVVNFSDGVNYDTTIKFTTGIGSGAYHYPGDDRNTVYTIGDRGVNIKCSEDVAIIGADICEKGKIFPVVNYTPSIFKLHRKKHQGWKIVEVIQIKDANGQPVTGLPNPYTSMATEKAYDIKGQSIKPNANGLDTEAMV
;
A
#
# COMPACT_ATOMS: atom_id res chain seq x y z
N MET A 1 -42.74 -24.27 10.62
CA MET A 1 -42.53 -23.34 9.50
C MET A 1 -41.29 -23.76 8.75
N LYS A 2 -41.43 -23.95 7.43
CA LYS A 2 -40.40 -24.45 6.49
C LYS A 2 -39.32 -23.41 6.27
N THR A 3 -38.06 -23.80 6.13
CA THR A 3 -37.21 -23.46 4.95
C THR A 3 -36.02 -24.42 4.91
N ALA A 4 -35.91 -25.15 3.80
CA ALA A 4 -34.79 -26.02 3.47
C ALA A 4 -33.93 -25.31 2.41
N ILE A 5 -32.60 -25.37 2.54
CA ILE A 5 -31.65 -24.98 1.49
C ILE A 5 -31.06 -26.26 0.92
N LYS A 6 -31.24 -26.44 -0.40
CA LYS A 6 -30.89 -27.64 -1.18
C LYS A 6 -29.56 -27.43 -1.88
N ILE A 7 -28.73 -28.48 -1.85
CA ILE A 7 -27.37 -28.58 -2.42
C ILE A 7 -27.42 -29.22 -3.83
N LEU A 8 -26.50 -28.77 -4.71
CA LEU A 8 -25.97 -29.30 -6.00
C LEU A 8 -26.92 -29.80 -7.11
N SER A 9 -26.65 -29.40 -8.37
CA SER A 9 -25.88 -30.24 -9.33
C SER A 9 -25.77 -29.56 -10.71
N ALA A 10 -24.66 -29.82 -11.39
CA ALA A 10 -24.37 -29.49 -12.79
C ALA A 10 -25.12 -30.41 -13.77
N ALA A 11 -25.34 -29.93 -15.01
CA ALA A 11 -25.53 -30.78 -16.19
C ALA A 11 -25.16 -30.03 -17.48
N VAL A 12 -24.32 -30.68 -18.28
CA VAL A 12 -24.00 -30.42 -19.71
C VAL A 12 -25.12 -30.99 -20.59
N SER A 13 -25.40 -30.38 -21.75
CA SER A 13 -25.88 -31.12 -22.93
C SER A 13 -25.62 -30.34 -24.22
N GLU A 14 -24.90 -30.97 -25.15
CA GLU A 14 -24.84 -30.67 -26.59
C GLU A 14 -26.12 -31.15 -27.30
N ASP A 15 -26.39 -30.63 -28.51
CA ASP A 15 -26.79 -31.32 -29.77
C ASP A 15 -27.30 -30.23 -30.77
N SER A 16 -26.60 -29.81 -31.82
CA SER A 16 -26.20 -30.39 -33.12
C SER A 16 -27.31 -30.56 -34.18
N ARG A 17 -26.96 -30.14 -35.41
CA ARG A 17 -27.55 -30.46 -36.74
C ARG A 17 -28.95 -29.88 -37.05
N GLY A 18 -29.26 -29.35 -38.23
CA GLY A 18 -28.54 -29.19 -39.48
C GLY A 18 -29.53 -28.91 -40.64
N LYS A 19 -29.04 -28.19 -41.66
CA LYS A 19 -29.37 -28.28 -43.11
C LYS A 19 -30.85 -28.13 -43.57
N ARG A 20 -31.12 -27.15 -44.45
CA ARG A 20 -31.16 -27.34 -45.93
C ARG A 20 -31.58 -26.07 -46.69
N LEU A 21 -30.91 -25.89 -47.84
CA LEU A 21 -31.20 -24.95 -48.92
C LEU A 21 -32.38 -25.41 -49.78
N SER A 22 -33.10 -24.46 -50.40
CA SER A 22 -33.48 -24.45 -51.84
C SER A 22 -34.35 -23.22 -52.17
N ARG A 23 -33.83 -22.24 -52.95
CA ARG A 23 -34.07 -21.99 -54.39
C ARG A 23 -35.45 -21.39 -54.74
N LEU A 24 -35.44 -20.18 -55.33
CA LEU A 24 -35.91 -19.82 -56.70
C LEU A 24 -36.61 -18.45 -56.80
N ALA A 25 -36.37 -17.82 -57.96
CA ALA A 25 -37.03 -16.65 -58.56
C ALA A 25 -36.77 -15.29 -57.87
N GLY A 26 -36.38 -14.21 -58.53
CA GLY A 26 -36.45 -13.88 -59.95
C GLY A 26 -37.23 -12.57 -60.12
N TYR A 27 -36.50 -11.47 -60.32
CA TYR A 27 -36.90 -10.14 -60.81
C TYR A 27 -37.77 -9.24 -59.93
N GLY A 28 -37.32 -8.00 -59.75
CA GLY A 28 -38.15 -6.88 -59.31
C GLY A 28 -37.41 -5.85 -58.47
N ALA A 29 -36.97 -4.77 -59.12
CA ALA A 29 -36.22 -3.65 -58.57
C ALA A 29 -36.84 -3.01 -57.31
N VAL A 30 -35.99 -2.66 -56.34
CA VAL A 30 -36.00 -1.34 -55.67
C VAL A 30 -34.56 -1.02 -55.28
N ALA A 31 -33.99 0.03 -55.88
CA ALA A 31 -32.76 0.63 -55.42
C ALA A 31 -33.06 1.38 -54.12
N LEU A 32 -32.63 0.82 -52.98
CA LEU A 32 -32.60 1.54 -51.71
C LEU A 32 -31.15 1.93 -51.43
N ALA A 33 -30.93 3.24 -51.35
CA ALA A 33 -29.63 3.86 -51.13
C ALA A 33 -28.96 3.30 -49.87
N LEU A 34 -27.83 2.58 -50.05
CA LEU A 34 -26.90 2.31 -48.96
C LEU A 34 -26.13 3.59 -48.68
N VAL A 35 -26.54 4.29 -47.62
CA VAL A 35 -25.68 5.25 -46.94
C VAL A 35 -24.56 4.41 -46.32
N ALA A 36 -23.42 4.35 -47.00
CA ALA A 36 -22.21 3.79 -46.42
C ALA A 36 -21.75 4.75 -45.33
N SER A 37 -22.12 4.47 -44.07
CA SER A 37 -21.47 5.06 -42.91
C SER A 37 -19.98 4.76 -43.02
N GLN A 38 -19.19 5.81 -43.27
CA GLN A 38 -17.74 5.73 -43.12
C GLN A 38 -17.47 5.51 -41.63
N ALA A 39 -17.29 4.25 -41.24
CA ALA A 39 -16.65 3.93 -39.98
C ALA A 39 -15.22 4.43 -40.10
N VAL A 40 -14.94 5.58 -39.52
CA VAL A 40 -13.58 6.04 -39.25
C VAL A 40 -12.98 4.96 -38.36
N ALA A 41 -12.11 4.13 -38.93
CA ALA A 41 -11.28 3.21 -38.17
C ALA A 41 -10.40 4.10 -37.28
N SER A 42 -10.85 4.33 -36.04
CA SER A 42 -10.01 4.90 -35.01
C SER A 42 -8.87 3.90 -34.83
N ASP A 43 -7.68 4.30 -35.28
CA ASP A 43 -6.43 3.62 -34.95
C ASP A 43 -6.38 3.50 -33.43
N ARG A 44 -6.61 2.27 -32.95
CA ARG A 44 -6.36 1.92 -31.56
C ARG A 44 -4.87 1.67 -31.51
N GLU A 45 -4.08 2.74 -31.35
CA GLU A 45 -2.71 2.59 -30.89
C GLU A 45 -2.78 1.84 -29.55
N HIS A 46 -2.42 0.57 -29.61
CA HIS A 46 -2.13 -0.24 -28.45
C HIS A 46 -0.94 0.43 -27.76
N HIS A 47 -1.23 1.28 -26.76
CA HIS A 47 -0.23 1.67 -25.78
C HIS A 47 0.21 0.39 -25.07
N GLU A 48 1.28 -0.22 -25.57
CA GLU A 48 2.02 -1.21 -24.79
C GLU A 48 2.45 -0.51 -23.51
N HIS A 49 1.85 -0.91 -22.39
CA HIS A 49 2.35 -0.55 -21.08
C HIS A 49 3.76 -1.11 -20.97
N HIS A 50 4.77 -0.29 -21.27
CA HIS A 50 6.15 -0.62 -20.98
C HIS A 50 6.22 -1.01 -19.51
N LYS A 51 6.34 -2.31 -19.25
CA LYS A 51 6.47 -2.84 -17.88
C LYS A 51 7.71 -2.18 -17.28
N PHE A 52 7.50 -1.24 -16.37
CA PHE A 52 8.58 -0.64 -15.60
C PHE A 52 9.21 -1.74 -14.75
N LYS A 53 10.29 -2.32 -15.25
CA LYS A 53 11.01 -3.40 -14.56
C LYS A 53 11.88 -2.75 -13.49
N VAL A 54 11.31 -2.59 -12.30
CA VAL A 54 12.00 -2.04 -11.12
C VAL A 54 13.19 -2.95 -10.80
N HIS A 55 14.40 -2.53 -11.17
CA HIS A 55 15.64 -3.12 -10.67
C HIS A 55 16.05 -2.38 -9.40
N SER A 56 15.25 -2.51 -8.34
CA SER A 56 15.61 -1.97 -7.03
C SER A 56 16.20 -3.08 -6.17
N GLN A 57 17.41 -2.86 -5.68
CA GLN A 57 17.82 -3.54 -4.45
C GLN A 57 16.88 -3.01 -3.36
N ILE A 58 16.14 -3.90 -2.70
CA ILE A 58 15.31 -3.49 -1.56
C ILE A 58 16.28 -2.91 -0.52
N LEU A 59 16.12 -1.63 -0.21
CA LEU A 59 16.83 -0.98 0.90
C LEU A 59 16.20 -1.50 2.20
N VAL A 60 16.55 -2.72 2.59
CA VAL A 60 16.11 -3.32 3.85
C VAL A 60 17.00 -2.80 4.97
N ARG A 61 16.42 -2.02 5.87
CA ARG A 61 17.06 -1.63 7.13
C ARG A 61 16.29 -2.28 8.28
N PRO A 62 16.91 -3.16 9.08
CA PRO A 62 16.28 -3.67 10.30
C PRO A 62 15.86 -2.51 11.19
N LEU A 63 14.64 -2.56 11.70
CA LEU A 63 14.15 -1.63 12.72
C LEU A 63 14.27 -2.28 14.09
N ASP A 64 13.45 -3.31 14.34
CA ASP A 64 13.45 -4.03 15.61
C ASP A 64 12.80 -5.41 15.47
N VAL A 65 12.97 -6.27 16.48
CA VAL A 65 12.26 -7.54 16.64
C VAL A 65 11.41 -7.45 17.89
N VAL A 66 10.09 -7.40 17.72
CA VAL A 66 9.15 -7.21 18.82
C VAL A 66 8.45 -8.52 19.11
N ASN A 67 8.40 -8.89 20.39
CA ASN A 67 7.58 -10.01 20.85
C ASN A 67 6.31 -9.50 21.52
N PHE A 68 5.17 -9.94 21.00
CA PHE A 68 3.86 -9.72 21.62
C PHE A 68 3.49 -10.98 22.40
N SER A 69 3.47 -10.89 23.72
CA SER A 69 3.09 -12.01 24.57
C SER A 69 2.51 -11.55 25.90
N ASP A 70 1.52 -12.30 26.41
CA ASP A 70 1.08 -12.24 27.81
C ASP A 70 1.73 -13.33 28.69
N GLY A 71 2.62 -14.14 28.10
CA GLY A 71 3.29 -15.27 28.75
C GLY A 71 2.41 -16.51 28.95
N VAL A 72 1.17 -16.52 28.43
CA VAL A 72 0.20 -17.60 28.67
C VAL A 72 -0.59 -17.98 27.41
N ASN A 73 -1.26 -17.04 26.78
CA ASN A 73 -2.25 -17.29 25.73
C ASN A 73 -1.76 -16.95 24.31
N TYR A 74 -0.81 -16.02 24.17
CA TYR A 74 -0.22 -15.66 22.88
C TYR A 74 1.28 -15.36 23.00
N ASP A 75 2.02 -15.65 21.93
CA ASP A 75 3.47 -15.41 21.81
C ASP A 75 3.83 -15.24 20.34
N THR A 76 3.76 -14.01 19.86
CA THR A 76 3.95 -13.65 18.44
C THR A 76 5.13 -12.71 18.30
N THR A 77 6.21 -13.20 17.68
CA THR A 77 7.39 -12.39 17.37
C THR A 77 7.38 -11.89 15.93
N ILE A 78 7.49 -10.57 15.75
CA ILE A 78 7.50 -9.92 14.44
C ILE A 78 8.81 -9.15 14.25
N LYS A 79 9.42 -9.30 13.06
CA LYS A 79 10.61 -8.55 12.66
C LYS A 79 10.20 -7.37 11.79
N PHE A 80 10.51 -6.16 12.25
CA PHE A 80 10.21 -4.93 11.55
C PHE A 80 11.42 -4.38 10.80
N THR A 81 11.15 -3.69 9.70
CA THR A 81 12.14 -2.96 8.91
C THR A 81 11.72 -1.49 8.82
N THR A 82 12.68 -0.61 8.57
CA THR A 82 12.42 0.82 8.45
C THR A 82 11.87 1.14 7.06
N GLY A 83 10.67 1.70 7.01
CA GLY A 83 10.14 2.34 5.80
C GLY A 83 10.78 3.71 5.59
N ILE A 84 11.19 4.01 4.36
CA ILE A 84 11.92 5.24 4.01
C ILE A 84 11.21 6.05 2.92
N GLY A 85 9.90 5.88 2.73
CA GLY A 85 9.17 6.35 1.55
C GLY A 85 7.96 7.21 1.82
N SER A 86 7.85 7.82 3.01
CA SER A 86 6.71 8.69 3.36
C SER A 86 6.76 10.03 2.63
N GLY A 87 7.93 10.42 2.16
CA GLY A 87 8.14 11.58 1.30
C GLY A 87 9.47 11.46 0.58
N ALA A 88 9.61 12.18 -0.52
CA ALA A 88 10.85 12.26 -1.28
C ALA A 88 11.05 13.67 -1.82
N TYR A 89 12.30 14.12 -1.85
CA TYR A 89 12.69 15.45 -2.29
C TYR A 89 14.06 15.44 -2.97
N HIS A 90 14.20 16.21 -4.04
CA HIS A 90 15.47 16.44 -4.70
C HIS A 90 15.85 17.90 -4.52
N TYR A 91 16.94 18.15 -3.77
CA TYR A 91 17.37 19.52 -3.45
C TYR A 91 17.93 20.22 -4.69
N PRO A 92 17.54 21.49 -4.97
CA PRO A 92 18.05 22.23 -6.12
C PRO A 92 19.58 22.33 -6.13
N GLY A 93 20.19 21.85 -7.21
CA GLY A 93 21.66 21.87 -7.39
C GLY A 93 22.38 20.59 -6.95
N ASP A 94 21.69 19.63 -6.31
CA ASP A 94 22.28 18.32 -6.03
C ASP A 94 22.48 17.50 -7.32
N ASP A 95 23.37 16.50 -7.27
CA ASP A 95 23.52 15.53 -8.36
C ASP A 95 22.19 14.85 -8.66
N ARG A 96 21.86 14.68 -9.95
CA ARG A 96 20.62 14.06 -10.45
C ARG A 96 20.34 12.65 -9.93
N ASN A 97 21.33 11.97 -9.35
CA ASN A 97 21.20 10.65 -8.75
C ASN A 97 21.07 10.72 -7.22
N THR A 98 20.87 11.90 -6.64
CA THR A 98 20.69 12.13 -5.21
C THR A 98 19.24 12.45 -4.92
N VAL A 99 18.64 11.80 -3.94
CA VAL A 99 17.29 12.11 -3.45
C VAL A 99 17.26 11.94 -1.94
N TYR A 100 16.53 12.81 -1.26
CA TYR A 100 16.24 12.68 0.16
C TYR A 100 14.90 12.02 0.31
N THR A 101 14.78 11.07 1.21
CA THR A 101 13.50 10.49 1.58
C THR A 101 13.30 10.56 3.08
N ILE A 102 12.06 10.46 3.55
CA ILE A 102 11.75 10.51 4.98
C ILE A 102 10.95 9.27 5.38
N GLY A 103 11.28 8.71 6.54
CA GLY A 103 10.47 7.68 7.15
C GLY A 103 9.23 8.29 7.80
N ASP A 104 8.10 7.58 7.73
CA ASP A 104 6.86 7.92 8.45
C ASP A 104 7.07 7.83 9.98
N ARG A 105 6.00 7.90 10.76
CA ARG A 105 5.88 7.78 12.22
C ARG A 105 6.22 6.39 12.78
N GLY A 106 6.71 5.47 11.94
CA GLY A 106 7.09 4.12 12.32
C GLY A 106 5.93 3.13 12.24
N VAL A 107 6.23 1.88 12.61
CA VAL A 107 5.27 0.79 12.52
C VAL A 107 4.10 1.05 13.46
N ASN A 108 2.89 0.89 12.93
CA ASN A 108 1.66 0.92 13.70
C ASN A 108 0.73 -0.20 13.23
N ILE A 109 0.02 -0.82 14.17
CA ILE A 109 -0.99 -1.85 13.91
C ILE A 109 -2.34 -1.28 14.33
N LYS A 110 -3.33 -1.26 13.45
CA LYS A 110 -4.68 -0.83 13.84
C LYS A 110 -5.25 -1.79 14.87
N CYS A 111 -5.94 -1.28 15.89
CA CYS A 111 -6.61 -2.14 16.87
C CYS A 111 -7.59 -3.13 16.21
N SER A 112 -8.21 -2.77 15.09
CA SER A 112 -9.09 -3.68 14.34
C SER A 112 -8.37 -4.86 13.66
N GLU A 113 -7.04 -4.87 13.64
CA GLU A 113 -6.19 -5.86 12.96
C GLU A 113 -5.30 -6.63 13.95
N ASP A 114 -5.36 -6.32 15.25
CA ASP A 114 -4.44 -6.88 16.25
C ASP A 114 -4.63 -8.39 16.43
N VAL A 115 -5.86 -8.89 16.49
CA VAL A 115 -6.14 -10.34 16.55
C VAL A 115 -5.54 -11.07 15.35
N ALA A 116 -5.61 -10.48 14.16
CA ALA A 116 -5.11 -11.11 12.93
C ALA A 116 -3.58 -11.11 12.84
N ILE A 117 -2.91 -10.09 13.40
CA ILE A 117 -1.46 -9.90 13.29
C ILE A 117 -0.72 -10.47 14.50
N ILE A 118 -1.27 -10.28 15.70
CA ILE A 118 -0.67 -10.58 17.00
C ILE A 118 -1.28 -11.86 17.61
N GLY A 119 -2.53 -12.19 17.27
CA GLY A 119 -3.25 -13.33 17.86
C GLY A 119 -4.05 -13.00 19.13
N ALA A 120 -4.14 -11.71 19.50
CA ALA A 120 -4.86 -11.25 20.68
C ALA A 120 -5.46 -9.85 20.47
N ASP A 121 -6.61 -9.60 21.09
CA ASP A 121 -7.25 -8.29 21.21
C ASP A 121 -6.63 -7.59 22.42
N ILE A 122 -5.72 -6.66 22.16
CA ILE A 122 -4.97 -5.93 23.21
C ILE A 122 -5.27 -4.44 23.22
N CYS A 123 -6.06 -3.92 22.27
CA CYS A 123 -6.49 -2.54 22.30
C CYS A 123 -7.88 -2.31 21.71
N GLU A 124 -8.62 -1.36 22.28
CA GLU A 124 -10.02 -1.10 21.91
C GLU A 124 -10.14 -0.35 20.56
N LYS A 125 -9.65 0.89 20.51
CA LYS A 125 -9.74 1.76 19.33
C LYS A 125 -8.53 2.68 19.28
N GLY A 126 -7.85 2.70 18.14
CA GLY A 126 -6.60 3.42 17.94
C GLY A 126 -5.59 2.53 17.21
N LYS A 127 -4.32 2.68 17.56
CA LYS A 127 -3.25 1.83 17.03
C LYS A 127 -2.23 1.44 18.09
N ILE A 128 -1.61 0.29 17.88
CA ILE A 128 -0.49 -0.23 18.65
C ILE A 128 0.79 0.26 17.99
N PHE A 129 1.73 0.79 18.78
CA PHE A 129 3.05 1.24 18.36
C PHE A 129 4.09 0.25 18.88
N PRO A 130 4.54 -0.73 18.06
CA PRO A 130 5.40 -1.81 18.53
C PRO A 130 6.79 -1.32 18.95
N VAL A 131 7.24 -0.21 18.34
CA VAL A 131 8.54 0.42 18.60
C VAL A 131 8.29 1.86 19.04
N VAL A 132 7.94 2.04 20.31
CA VAL A 132 7.49 3.32 20.90
C VAL A 132 8.54 4.44 20.80
N ASN A 133 9.82 4.07 20.83
CA ASN A 133 10.96 4.98 20.74
C ASN A 133 11.44 5.21 19.30
N TYR A 134 10.67 4.80 18.29
CA TYR A 134 11.04 5.05 16.90
C TYR A 134 11.07 6.56 16.61
N THR A 135 12.13 6.99 15.93
CA THR A 135 12.29 8.37 15.48
C THR A 135 12.35 8.46 13.94
N PRO A 136 11.38 9.16 13.31
CA PRO A 136 11.46 9.54 11.90
C PRO A 136 12.80 10.19 11.55
N SER A 137 13.38 9.80 10.42
CA SER A 137 14.69 10.29 9.96
C SER A 137 14.64 10.59 8.48
N ILE A 138 15.48 11.52 8.03
CA ILE A 138 15.71 11.80 6.62
C ILE A 138 16.88 10.93 6.13
N PHE A 139 16.72 10.33 4.97
CA PHE A 139 17.68 9.44 4.33
C PHE A 139 18.17 10.09 3.04
N LYS A 140 19.46 10.40 2.97
CA LYS A 140 20.07 10.78 1.71
C LYS A 140 20.37 9.51 0.93
N LEU A 141 19.73 9.35 -0.22
CA LEU A 141 19.96 8.26 -1.14
C LEU A 141 20.81 8.77 -2.31
N HIS A 142 21.79 7.96 -2.71
CA HIS A 142 22.55 8.19 -3.93
C HIS A 142 22.53 6.93 -4.81
N ARG A 143 22.20 7.08 -6.08
CA ARG A 143 22.19 5.96 -7.04
C ARG A 143 23.58 5.78 -7.66
N LYS A 144 24.20 4.64 -7.37
CA LYS A 144 25.45 4.23 -8.00
C LYS A 144 25.17 3.38 -9.25
N LYS A 145 25.91 3.64 -10.34
CA LYS A 145 25.82 2.87 -11.59
C LYS A 145 26.02 1.37 -11.28
N HIS A 146 25.16 0.51 -11.81
CA HIS A 146 25.15 -0.95 -11.58
C HIS A 146 24.89 -1.45 -10.13
N GLN A 147 24.93 -0.59 -9.11
CA GLN A 147 24.71 -0.97 -7.70
C GLN A 147 23.36 -0.50 -7.14
N GLY A 148 22.62 0.31 -7.90
CA GLY A 148 21.32 0.84 -7.49
C GLY A 148 21.41 1.95 -6.45
N TRP A 149 20.31 2.19 -5.74
CA TRP A 149 20.24 3.19 -4.67
C TRP A 149 20.95 2.70 -3.41
N LYS A 150 21.64 3.62 -2.75
CA LYS A 150 22.28 3.40 -1.44
C LYS A 150 21.95 4.56 -0.52
N ILE A 151 21.70 4.27 0.75
CA ILE A 151 21.69 5.29 1.80
C ILE A 151 23.13 5.72 2.00
N VAL A 152 23.41 7.00 1.78
CA VAL A 152 24.74 7.60 2.00
C VAL A 152 24.78 8.45 3.26
N GLU A 153 23.62 8.85 3.78
CA GLU A 153 23.50 9.63 5.02
C GLU A 153 22.15 9.37 5.70
N VAL A 154 22.13 9.40 7.03
CA VAL A 154 20.91 9.39 7.84
C VAL A 154 20.94 10.63 8.73
N ILE A 155 19.96 11.51 8.52
CA ILE A 155 19.83 12.78 9.24
C ILE A 155 18.72 12.60 10.27
N GLN A 156 19.09 12.63 11.54
CA GLN A 156 18.16 12.49 12.66
C GLN A 156 17.37 13.77 12.85
N ILE A 157 16.04 13.68 12.83
CA ILE A 157 15.18 14.80 13.21
C ILE A 157 15.21 14.95 14.73
N LYS A 158 15.42 16.18 15.19
CA LYS A 158 15.59 16.53 16.61
C LYS A 158 14.68 17.69 16.99
N ASP A 159 14.32 17.75 18.25
CA ASP A 159 13.60 18.87 18.84
C ASP A 159 14.53 20.07 19.13
N ALA A 160 13.96 21.15 19.66
CA ALA A 160 14.69 22.38 20.00
C ALA A 160 15.80 22.18 21.05
N ASN A 161 15.74 21.10 21.85
CA ASN A 161 16.74 20.75 22.84
C ASN A 161 17.78 19.75 22.29
N GLY A 162 17.70 19.40 21.01
CA GLY A 162 18.59 18.45 20.36
C GLY A 162 18.25 16.98 20.64
N GLN A 163 17.11 16.68 21.26
CA GLN A 163 16.66 15.31 21.51
C GLN A 163 15.97 14.73 20.28
N PRO A 164 16.11 13.43 19.99
CA PRO A 164 15.34 12.79 18.92
C PRO A 164 13.84 12.99 19.12
N VAL A 165 13.14 13.29 18.02
CA VAL A 165 11.66 13.31 18.01
C VAL A 165 11.09 11.90 18.15
N THR A 166 9.76 11.74 18.16
CA THR A 166 9.12 10.42 18.15
C THR A 166 8.14 10.29 17.01
N GLY A 167 7.76 9.06 16.65
CA GLY A 167 6.64 8.80 15.75
C GLY A 167 5.27 8.69 16.45
N LEU A 168 5.19 9.05 17.73
CA LEU A 168 3.92 8.98 18.47
C LEU A 168 2.95 10.08 18.01
N PRO A 169 1.63 9.89 18.22
CA PRO A 169 0.66 10.95 17.96
C PRO A 169 0.98 12.23 18.72
N ASN A 170 0.79 13.37 18.07
CA ASN A 170 0.93 14.68 18.70
C ASN A 170 -0.37 15.07 19.43
N PRO A 171 -0.31 15.91 20.48
CA PRO A 171 -1.48 16.33 21.26
C PRO A 171 -2.36 17.36 20.53
N TYR A 172 -2.47 17.27 19.20
CA TYR A 172 -3.13 18.28 18.38
C TYR A 172 -4.65 18.26 18.60
N THR A 173 -5.22 19.39 19.02
CA THR A 173 -6.62 19.48 19.48
C THR A 173 -7.62 19.86 18.40
N SER A 174 -7.16 20.35 17.24
CA SER A 174 -8.03 20.76 16.14
C SER A 174 -8.40 19.62 15.20
N MET A 175 -7.85 18.42 15.41
CA MET A 175 -8.26 17.18 14.75
C MET A 175 -8.31 16.05 15.79
N ALA A 176 -9.03 14.98 15.48
CA ALA A 176 -9.07 13.81 16.36
C ALA A 176 -7.66 13.19 16.45
N THR A 177 -7.05 13.26 17.64
CA THR A 177 -5.80 12.54 17.92
C THR A 177 -6.09 11.04 18.01
N GLU A 178 -5.30 10.25 17.29
CA GLU A 178 -5.31 8.80 17.40
C GLU A 178 -4.87 8.36 18.81
N LYS A 179 -5.62 7.44 19.43
CA LYS A 179 -5.18 6.78 20.66
C LYS A 179 -4.04 5.81 20.33
N ALA A 180 -2.94 5.91 21.07
CA ALA A 180 -1.79 5.02 20.94
C ALA A 180 -1.73 4.00 22.09
N TYR A 181 -1.31 2.78 21.79
CA TYR A 181 -1.07 1.70 22.74
C TYR A 181 0.31 1.09 22.55
N ASP A 182 0.91 0.56 23.61
CA ASP A 182 2.15 -0.22 23.55
C ASP A 182 1.89 -1.70 23.25
N ILE A 183 2.95 -2.50 23.22
CA ILE A 183 2.90 -3.95 22.95
C ILE A 183 2.15 -4.76 24.01
N LYS A 184 1.82 -4.15 25.15
CA LYS A 184 1.02 -4.74 26.24
C LYS A 184 -0.41 -4.21 26.27
N GLY A 185 -0.81 -3.42 25.28
CA GLY A 185 -2.13 -2.79 25.24
C GLY A 185 -2.28 -1.60 26.20
N GLN A 186 -1.18 -1.07 26.74
CA GLN A 186 -1.24 0.09 27.64
C GLN A 186 -1.29 1.39 26.85
N SER A 187 -2.17 2.30 27.24
CA SER A 187 -2.31 3.58 26.55
C SER A 187 -1.05 4.45 26.71
N ILE A 188 -0.56 4.98 25.59
CA ILE A 188 0.59 5.88 25.51
C ILE A 188 0.07 7.32 25.42
N LYS A 189 0.67 8.23 26.21
CA LYS A 189 0.37 9.65 26.14
C LYS A 189 0.88 10.25 24.81
N PRO A 190 0.14 11.18 24.18
CA PRO A 190 0.65 11.91 23.03
C PRO A 190 1.94 12.67 23.34
N ASN A 191 2.78 12.86 22.32
CA ASN A 191 4.05 13.57 22.43
C ASN A 191 4.02 14.86 21.60
N ALA A 192 4.30 16.01 22.22
CA ALA A 192 4.34 17.31 21.51
C ALA A 192 5.37 17.33 20.35
N ASN A 193 6.44 16.55 20.46
CA ASN A 193 7.46 16.34 19.44
C ASN A 193 7.19 15.05 18.63
N GLY A 194 5.95 14.57 18.60
CA GLY A 194 5.51 13.45 17.76
C GLY A 194 5.30 13.88 16.31
N LEU A 195 5.90 13.17 15.37
CA LEU A 195 5.85 13.49 13.94
C LEU A 195 5.23 12.37 13.10
N ASP A 196 4.30 12.79 12.26
CA ASP A 196 3.66 12.03 11.19
C ASP A 196 4.02 12.70 9.86
N THR A 197 5.10 12.24 9.23
CA THR A 197 5.68 12.93 8.08
C THR A 197 5.15 12.34 6.79
N GLU A 198 4.49 13.16 5.97
CA GLU A 198 3.83 12.71 4.73
C GLU A 198 4.43 13.38 3.46
N ALA A 199 5.38 14.31 3.64
CA ALA A 199 6.02 15.03 2.54
C ALA A 199 7.34 15.70 2.97
N MET A 200 8.14 16.07 1.97
CA MET A 200 9.34 16.92 2.11
C MET A 200 9.33 17.98 1.00
N VAL A 201 9.76 19.20 1.31
CA VAL A 201 9.83 20.35 0.39
C VAL A 201 11.09 21.18 0.59
#